data_AF-A0A7S3DS47-F1
#
_entry.id   AF-A0A7S3DS47-F1
#
_cell.length_a   1.000
_cell.length_b   1.000
_cell.length_c   1.000
_cell.angle_alpha   90.00
_cell.angle_beta   90.00
_cell.angle_gamma   90.00
#
_symmetry.space_group_name_H-M   'P 1'
#
loop_
_entity.id
_entity.type
_entity.pdbx_description
1 polymer ?
#
loop_
_entity_poly.entity_id
_entity_poly.type
_entity_poly.pdbx_seq_one_letter_code
_entity_poly.pdbx_strand_id
1 'polypeptide(L)'
;MSEVNRFLSVLPVELQAMADHVIFIQPNNKSTDQSHPKERSVVDSFVCYPQWPRKCTLRGWLTYCADLQALPEREDLWALSHCCTSDAAAQPQRDKLRQLSETTGSALYTDYILRQKRNWADVLYDFDALHAPGSGLSSLPILLSLLSPMRPREFSIAR
;
A
#
# COMPACT_ATOMS: atom_id res chain seq x y z
N MET A 1 9.10 -16.56 -11.02
CA MET A 1 8.22 -15.39 -11.29
C MET A 1 8.88 -14.18 -10.66
N SER A 2 8.97 -13.03 -11.35
CA SER A 2 9.55 -11.81 -10.73
C SER A 2 8.63 -11.29 -9.61
N GLU A 3 9.19 -10.66 -8.57
CA GLU A 3 8.43 -10.14 -7.42
C GLU A 3 7.33 -9.16 -7.87
N VAL A 4 7.62 -8.34 -8.88
CA VAL A 4 6.65 -7.41 -9.49
C VAL A 4 5.45 -8.16 -10.09
N ASN A 5 5.67 -9.28 -10.79
CA ASN A 5 4.58 -10.06 -11.37
C ASN A 5 3.73 -10.71 -10.30
N ARG A 6 4.36 -11.17 -9.21
CA ARG A 6 3.66 -11.69 -8.04
C ARG A 6 2.80 -10.60 -7.40
N PHE A 7 3.38 -9.42 -7.14
CA PHE A 7 2.65 -8.29 -6.57
C PHE A 7 1.49 -7.83 -7.47
N LEU A 8 1.71 -7.71 -8.78
CA LEU A 8 0.66 -7.36 -9.73
C LEU A 8 -0.49 -8.39 -9.70
N SER A 9 -0.19 -9.69 -9.60
CA SER A 9 -1.23 -10.73 -9.60
C SER A 9 -2.19 -10.66 -8.40
N VAL A 10 -1.81 -9.96 -7.34
CA VAL A 10 -2.61 -9.76 -6.12
C VAL A 10 -3.15 -8.34 -6.00
N LEU A 11 -3.10 -7.54 -7.06
CA LEU A 11 -3.81 -6.25 -7.10
C LEU A 11 -5.24 -6.43 -7.64
N PRO A 12 -6.15 -5.48 -7.38
CA PRO A 12 -7.42 -5.42 -8.09
C PRO A 12 -7.25 -5.44 -9.62
N VAL A 13 -8.20 -6.06 -10.33
CA VAL A 13 -8.12 -6.31 -11.78
C VAL A 13 -7.94 -5.01 -12.57
N GLU A 14 -8.49 -3.89 -12.09
CA GLU A 14 -8.34 -2.59 -12.72
C GLU A 14 -6.87 -2.13 -12.76
N LEU A 15 -6.14 -2.34 -11.67
CA LEU A 15 -4.72 -2.00 -11.58
C LEU A 15 -3.86 -2.97 -12.38
N GLN A 16 -4.24 -4.25 -12.43
CA GLN A 16 -3.59 -5.24 -13.29
C GLN A 16 -3.69 -4.86 -14.77
N ALA A 17 -4.89 -4.46 -15.22
CA ALA A 17 -5.15 -4.08 -16.61
C ALA A 17 -4.34 -2.86 -17.05
N MET A 18 -3.94 -1.98 -16.13
CA MET A 18 -3.10 -0.81 -16.42
C MET A 18 -1.61 -1.02 -16.17
N ALA A 19 -1.16 -2.24 -15.83
CA ALA A 19 0.23 -2.54 -15.48
C ALA A 19 1.24 -1.97 -16.49
N ASP A 20 0.94 -2.08 -17.78
CA ASP A 20 1.81 -1.67 -18.88
C ASP A 20 1.37 -0.37 -19.54
N HIS A 21 0.32 0.28 -19.03
CA HIS A 21 -0.12 1.59 -19.50
C HIS A 21 0.70 2.71 -18.86
N VAL A 22 0.88 3.79 -19.62
CA VAL A 22 1.53 5.00 -19.10
C VAL A 22 0.59 5.68 -18.11
N ILE A 23 1.05 5.81 -16.87
CA ILE A 23 0.40 6.53 -15.79
C ILE A 23 1.08 7.89 -15.58
N PHE A 24 0.28 8.86 -15.15
CA PHE A 24 0.75 10.20 -14.79
C PHE A 24 0.59 10.38 -13.29
N ILE A 25 1.73 10.49 -12.59
CA ILE A 25 1.74 10.68 -11.13
C ILE A 25 1.91 12.18 -10.86
N GLN A 26 0.87 12.78 -10.28
CA GLN A 26 0.92 14.17 -9.88
C GLN A 26 1.52 14.26 -8.47
N PRO A 27 2.57 15.08 -8.25
CA PRO A 27 3.02 15.38 -6.90
C PRO A 27 1.90 16.10 -6.16
N ASN A 28 1.53 15.60 -4.98
CA ASN A 28 0.47 16.22 -4.17
C ASN A 28 1.01 17.53 -3.59
N ASN A 29 0.77 18.65 -4.28
CA ASN A 29 1.11 19.98 -3.80
C ASN A 29 0.15 20.40 -2.67
N LYS A 30 0.18 19.72 -1.52
CA LYS A 30 -0.40 20.27 -0.29
C LYS A 30 0.61 21.26 0.28
N SER A 31 0.67 22.43 -0.35
CA SER A 31 1.22 23.63 0.27
C SER A 31 0.44 23.93 1.54
N THR A 32 1.18 24.01 2.63
CA THR A 32 0.89 24.69 3.89
C THR A 32 -0.26 25.70 3.81
N ASP A 33 -1.47 25.30 4.21
CA ASP A 33 -2.44 26.26 4.76
C ASP A 33 -3.28 25.56 5.83
N GLN A 34 -2.79 25.66 7.06
CA GLN A 34 -3.48 25.20 8.26
C GLN A 34 -4.52 26.24 8.66
N SER A 35 -5.76 26.06 8.24
CA SER A 35 -6.91 26.70 8.88
C SER A 35 -8.19 25.99 8.47
N HIS A 36 -8.50 24.87 9.13
CA HIS A 36 -9.84 24.36 9.49
C HIS A 36 -9.75 22.87 9.86
N PRO A 37 -10.39 22.40 10.95
CA PRO A 37 -10.45 20.99 11.28
C PRO A 37 -11.47 20.32 10.34
N LYS A 38 -11.02 19.87 9.17
CA LYS A 38 -11.82 19.00 8.30
C LYS A 38 -11.63 17.55 8.73
N GLU A 39 -12.72 16.79 8.73
CA GLU A 39 -12.76 15.35 8.94
C GLU A 39 -11.62 14.68 8.16
N ARG A 40 -10.78 13.90 8.86
CA ARG A 40 -9.65 13.20 8.25
C ARG A 40 -10.17 12.28 7.14
N SER A 41 -9.92 12.65 5.89
CA SER A 41 -10.18 11.77 4.77
C SER A 41 -9.24 10.56 4.87
N VAL A 42 -9.68 9.37 4.45
CA VAL A 42 -8.81 8.18 4.34
C VAL A 42 -7.55 8.50 3.52
N VAL A 43 -7.68 9.44 2.58
CA VAL A 43 -6.59 9.95 1.72
C VAL A 43 -5.58 10.85 2.45
N ASP A 44 -5.94 11.39 3.62
CA ASP A 44 -5.04 12.23 4.45
C ASP A 44 -4.11 11.40 5.35
N SER A 45 -4.46 10.14 5.63
CA SER A 45 -3.59 9.23 6.40
C SER A 45 -2.43 8.65 5.59
N PHE A 46 -2.39 8.97 4.30
CA PHE A 46 -1.50 8.39 3.32
C PHE A 46 -0.32 9.32 3.03
N VAL A 47 0.90 8.81 3.24
CA VAL A 47 2.13 9.58 2.97
C VAL A 47 2.31 9.69 1.45
N CYS A 48 2.35 10.91 0.93
CA CYS A 48 2.69 11.13 -0.47
C CYS A 48 4.20 11.33 -0.60
N TYR A 49 4.87 10.42 -1.30
CA TYR A 49 6.30 10.55 -1.54
C TYR A 49 6.55 11.58 -2.67
N PRO A 50 7.26 12.69 -2.41
CA PRO A 50 7.42 13.78 -3.37
C PRO A 50 8.24 13.42 -4.62
N GLN A 51 8.83 12.23 -4.63
CA GLN A 51 9.85 11.79 -5.58
C GLN A 51 9.39 10.67 -6.52
N TRP A 52 8.08 10.40 -6.60
CA TRP A 52 7.58 9.48 -7.63
C TRP A 52 7.82 10.01 -9.05
N PRO A 53 8.17 9.13 -10.01
CA PRO A 53 8.32 9.53 -11.40
C PRO A 53 6.99 10.07 -11.95
N ARG A 54 7.00 11.25 -12.56
CA ARG A 54 5.78 11.92 -13.05
C ARG A 54 5.09 11.16 -14.19
N LYS A 55 5.84 10.39 -14.97
CA LYS A 55 5.35 9.64 -16.13
C LYS A 55 6.13 8.32 -16.24
N CYS A 56 5.44 7.20 -16.07
CA CYS A 56 6.02 5.86 -16.15
C CYS A 56 4.90 4.84 -16.42
N THR A 57 5.21 3.56 -16.56
CA THR A 57 4.18 2.50 -16.44
C THR A 57 4.05 2.07 -14.98
N LEU A 58 2.90 1.52 -14.60
CA LEU A 58 2.72 0.97 -13.25
C LEU A 58 3.76 -0.12 -12.95
N ARG A 59 4.01 -1.01 -13.90
CA ARG A 59 5.06 -2.03 -13.82
C ARG A 59 6.44 -1.39 -13.64
N GLY A 60 6.75 -0.34 -14.40
CA GLY A 60 8.02 0.36 -14.28
C GLY A 60 8.20 0.98 -12.89
N TRP A 61 7.17 1.63 -12.36
CA TRP A 61 7.17 2.16 -11.00
C TRP A 61 7.37 1.06 -9.94
N LEU A 62 6.64 -0.05 -10.03
CA LEU A 62 6.80 -1.19 -9.13
C LEU A 62 8.19 -1.84 -9.23
N THR A 63 8.81 -1.82 -10.41
CA THR A 63 10.11 -2.45 -10.65
C THR A 63 11.27 -1.62 -10.10
N TYR A 64 11.21 -0.29 -10.29
CA TYR A 64 12.38 0.57 -10.07
C TYR A 64 12.20 1.60 -8.94
N CYS A 65 10.98 1.81 -8.47
CA CYS A 65 10.69 2.90 -7.54
C CYS A 65 10.06 2.41 -6.23
N ALA A 66 9.16 1.44 -6.25
CA ALA A 66 8.49 0.96 -5.04
C ALA A 66 9.28 -0.16 -4.34
N ASP A 67 9.35 -0.11 -3.01
CA ASP A 67 9.88 -1.19 -2.19
C ASP A 67 8.78 -2.21 -1.89
N LEU A 68 8.70 -3.24 -2.73
CA LEU A 68 7.73 -4.33 -2.55
C LEU A 68 8.09 -5.29 -1.42
N GLN A 69 9.34 -5.26 -0.94
CA GLN A 69 9.81 -6.15 0.13
C GLN A 69 9.68 -5.52 1.51
N ALA A 70 9.35 -4.23 1.59
CA ALA A 70 8.98 -3.59 2.84
C ALA A 70 7.83 -4.33 3.52
N LEU A 71 7.92 -4.43 4.85
CA LEU A 71 6.84 -4.97 5.67
C LEU A 71 5.85 -3.83 5.94
N PRO A 72 4.53 -4.04 5.76
CA PRO A 72 3.53 -3.02 6.06
C PRO A 72 3.58 -2.61 7.54
N GLU A 73 3.55 -1.30 7.80
CA GLU A 73 3.52 -0.76 9.15
C GLU A 73 2.08 -0.78 9.71
N ARG A 74 1.87 -0.33 10.94
CA ARG A 74 0.55 -0.44 11.58
C ARG A 74 -0.46 0.53 10.98
N GLU A 75 0.01 1.73 10.67
CA GLU A 75 -0.72 2.76 9.93
C GLU A 75 -1.21 2.26 8.58
N ASP A 76 -0.40 1.46 7.89
CA ASP A 76 -0.75 0.85 6.61
C ASP A 76 -1.91 -0.14 6.76
N LEU A 77 -1.85 -1.01 7.78
CA LEU A 77 -2.90 -1.99 8.08
C LEU A 77 -4.21 -1.29 8.50
N TRP A 78 -4.09 -0.19 9.25
CA TRP A 78 -5.23 0.66 9.58
C TRP A 78 -5.86 1.27 8.32
N ALA A 79 -5.04 1.80 7.42
CA ALA A 79 -5.48 2.35 6.14
C ALA A 79 -6.15 1.28 5.26
N LEU A 80 -5.57 0.08 5.16
CA LEU A 80 -6.15 -1.05 4.43
C LEU A 80 -7.51 -1.46 4.98
N SER A 81 -7.72 -1.39 6.31
CA SER A 81 -9.04 -1.70 6.90
C SER A 81 -10.16 -0.80 6.36
N HIS A 82 -9.85 0.43 5.95
CA HIS A 82 -10.79 1.37 5.34
C HIS A 82 -10.91 1.18 3.82
N CYS A 83 -9.99 0.43 3.20
CA CYS A 83 -10.03 0.12 1.78
C CYS A 83 -10.90 -1.10 1.46
N CYS A 84 -11.14 -2.00 2.42
CA CYS A 84 -12.06 -3.12 2.22
C CYS A 84 -13.48 -2.64 1.89
N THR A 85 -14.22 -3.44 1.12
CA THR A 85 -15.62 -3.14 0.78
C THR A 85 -16.53 -3.07 2.01
N SER A 86 -17.68 -2.41 1.85
CA SER A 86 -18.67 -2.25 2.92
C SER A 86 -19.43 -3.54 3.27
N ASP A 87 -19.30 -4.58 2.45
CA ASP A 87 -20.09 -5.81 2.52
C ASP A 87 -19.89 -6.55 3.85
N ALA A 88 -20.95 -7.22 4.31
CA ALA A 88 -20.91 -8.00 5.55
C ALA A 88 -19.85 -9.12 5.50
N ALA A 89 -19.59 -9.68 4.31
CA ALA A 89 -18.56 -10.70 4.10
C ALA A 89 -17.13 -10.16 4.29
N ALA A 90 -16.91 -8.85 4.09
CA ALA A 90 -15.62 -8.19 4.29
C ALA A 90 -15.38 -7.80 5.76
N GLN A 91 -16.43 -7.79 6.61
CA GLN A 91 -16.34 -7.37 8.01
C GLN A 91 -15.24 -8.08 8.81
N PRO A 92 -15.11 -9.42 8.78
CA PRO A 92 -14.08 -10.11 9.56
C PRO A 92 -12.65 -9.73 9.14
N GLN A 93 -12.46 -9.48 7.85
CA GLN A 93 -11.15 -9.08 7.31
C GLN A 93 -10.80 -7.64 7.71
N ARG A 94 -11.78 -6.72 7.68
CA ARG A 94 -11.64 -5.35 8.18
C ARG A 94 -11.28 -5.32 9.66
N ASP A 95 -11.99 -6.10 10.47
CA ASP A 95 -11.76 -6.16 11.91
C ASP A 95 -10.38 -6.74 12.23
N LYS A 96 -9.93 -7.75 11.48
CA LYS A 96 -8.59 -8.30 11.61
C LYS A 96 -7.49 -7.30 11.25
N LEU A 97 -7.64 -6.56 10.14
CA LEU A 97 -6.71 -5.49 9.76
C LEU A 97 -6.65 -4.39 10.82
N ARG A 98 -7.82 -3.99 11.35
CA ARG A 98 -7.91 -3.03 12.46
C ARG A 98 -7.22 -3.55 13.72
N GLN A 99 -7.46 -4.79 14.11
CA GLN A 99 -6.82 -5.42 15.27
C GLN A 99 -5.29 -5.46 15.11
N LEU A 100 -4.78 -5.80 13.92
CA LEU A 100 -3.35 -5.79 13.63
C LEU A 100 -2.73 -4.38 13.76
N SER A 101 -3.50 -3.34 13.43
CA SER A 101 -3.04 -1.94 13.56
C SER A 101 -3.00 -1.44 15.01
N GLU A 102 -3.86 -1.97 15.89
CA GLU A 102 -4.01 -1.49 17.26
C GLU A 102 -2.90 -1.99 18.20
N THR A 103 -2.56 -1.19 19.20
CA THR A 103 -1.57 -1.55 20.24
C THR A 103 -1.98 -2.81 21.01
N THR A 104 -3.27 -3.02 21.22
CA THR A 104 -3.85 -4.22 21.85
C THR A 104 -3.57 -5.50 21.03
N GLY A 105 -3.48 -5.38 19.70
CA GLY A 105 -3.11 -6.47 18.80
C GLY A 105 -1.61 -6.62 18.56
N SER A 106 -0.76 -6.08 19.43
CA SER A 106 0.69 -6.03 19.18
C SER A 106 1.36 -7.40 19.04
N ALA A 107 0.95 -8.37 19.85
CA ALA A 107 1.42 -9.74 19.71
C ALA A 107 1.02 -10.33 18.35
N LEU A 108 -0.23 -10.12 17.93
CA LEU A 108 -0.74 -10.59 16.65
C LEU A 108 0.02 -9.96 15.47
N TYR A 109 0.27 -8.65 15.49
CA TYR A 109 1.09 -7.98 14.48
C TYR A 109 2.52 -8.55 14.43
N THR A 110 3.13 -8.77 15.59
CA THR A 110 4.49 -9.32 15.68
C THR A 110 4.55 -10.73 15.09
N ASP A 111 3.61 -11.59 15.45
CA ASP A 111 3.56 -12.96 14.94
C ASP A 111 3.21 -13.01 13.45
N TYR A 112 2.25 -12.19 13.00
CA TYR A 112 1.77 -12.23 11.63
C TYR A 112 2.68 -11.50 10.64
N ILE A 113 3.07 -10.24 10.91
CA ILE A 113 3.88 -9.43 9.99
C ILE A 113 5.37 -9.66 10.20
N LEU A 114 5.87 -9.39 11.41
CA LEU A 114 7.32 -9.33 11.64
C LEU A 114 7.98 -10.71 11.62
N ARG A 115 7.43 -11.67 12.36
CA ARG A 115 8.01 -13.00 12.51
C ARG A 115 7.92 -13.83 11.24
N GLN A 116 6.79 -13.75 10.54
CA GLN A 116 6.59 -14.44 9.25
C GLN A 116 7.14 -13.64 8.06
N LYS A 117 7.60 -12.40 8.29
CA LYS A 117 8.13 -11.48 7.25
C LYS A 117 7.15 -11.27 6.10
N ARG A 118 5.87 -11.04 6.42
CA ARG A 118 4.81 -10.84 5.44
C ARG A 118 4.98 -9.49 4.77
N ASN A 119 5.31 -9.50 3.48
CA ASN A 119 5.43 -8.30 2.67
C ASN A 119 4.06 -7.86 2.12
N TRP A 120 4.03 -6.79 1.34
CA TRP A 120 2.79 -6.28 0.76
C TRP A 120 2.05 -7.30 -0.11
N ALA A 121 2.76 -8.09 -0.93
CA ALA A 121 2.11 -9.11 -1.75
C ALA A 121 1.44 -10.19 -0.89
N ASP A 122 2.08 -10.60 0.20
CA ASP A 122 1.52 -11.58 1.13
C ASP A 122 0.26 -11.05 1.82
N VAL A 123 0.31 -9.80 2.30
CA VAL A 123 -0.83 -9.19 2.99
C VAL A 123 -2.00 -9.02 2.02
N LEU A 124 -1.78 -8.45 0.84
CA LEU A 124 -2.86 -8.29 -0.14
C LEU A 124 -3.49 -9.64 -0.50
N TYR A 125 -2.67 -10.68 -0.73
CA TYR A 125 -3.15 -12.04 -0.99
C TYR A 125 -4.03 -12.61 0.13
N ASP A 126 -3.66 -12.39 1.40
CA ASP A 126 -4.37 -12.95 2.55
C ASP A 126 -5.71 -12.25 2.85
N PHE A 127 -6.00 -11.10 2.22
CA PHE A 127 -7.18 -10.26 2.47
C PHE A 127 -8.01 -9.99 1.20
N ASP A 128 -8.75 -11.00 0.72
CA ASP A 128 -9.63 -10.92 -0.47
C ASP A 128 -10.59 -9.72 -0.52
N ALA A 129 -11.01 -9.19 0.63
CA ALA A 129 -11.89 -8.02 0.71
C ALA A 129 -11.26 -6.74 0.11
N LEU A 130 -9.94 -6.71 -0.06
CA LEU A 130 -9.20 -5.63 -0.73
C LEU A 130 -9.27 -5.75 -2.27
N HIS A 131 -9.70 -6.89 -2.81
CA HIS A 131 -9.84 -7.12 -4.24
C HIS A 131 -11.28 -7.03 -4.73
N ALA A 132 -12.25 -7.00 -3.80
CA ALA A 132 -13.66 -6.98 -4.14
C ALA A 132 -14.04 -5.69 -4.89
N PRO A 133 -15.00 -5.75 -5.84
CA PRO A 133 -15.48 -4.58 -6.55
C PRO A 133 -15.96 -3.48 -5.58
N GLY A 134 -15.46 -2.27 -5.76
CA GLY A 134 -15.75 -1.15 -4.85
C GLY A 134 -14.80 -1.02 -3.67
N SER A 135 -13.75 -1.86 -3.59
CA SER A 135 -12.65 -1.63 -2.67
C SER A 135 -11.93 -0.32 -3.00
N GLY A 136 -11.48 0.40 -1.97
CA GLY A 136 -10.62 1.57 -2.13
C GLY A 136 -9.28 1.26 -2.79
N LEU A 137 -8.79 0.01 -2.72
CA LEU A 137 -7.49 -0.37 -3.27
C LEU A 137 -7.46 -0.32 -4.82
N SER A 138 -8.61 -0.38 -5.51
CA SER A 138 -8.67 -0.20 -6.97
C SER A 138 -8.22 1.21 -7.43
N SER A 139 -8.03 2.15 -6.50
CA SER A 139 -7.55 3.50 -6.75
C SER A 139 -6.03 3.57 -6.79
N LEU A 140 -5.46 3.97 -7.94
CA LEU A 140 -4.03 4.18 -8.10
C LEU A 140 -3.43 5.14 -7.05
N PRO A 141 -4.04 6.29 -6.71
CA PRO A 141 -3.57 7.15 -5.62
C PRO A 141 -3.38 6.44 -4.28
N ILE A 142 -4.28 5.51 -3.92
CA ILE A 142 -4.19 4.75 -2.66
C ILE A 142 -3.00 3.78 -2.73
N LEU A 143 -2.80 3.10 -3.86
CA LEU A 143 -1.62 2.24 -4.04
C LEU A 143 -0.31 3.03 -3.94
N LEU A 144 -0.24 4.21 -4.56
CA LEU A 144 0.95 5.06 -4.56
C LEU A 144 1.34 5.59 -3.18
N SER A 145 0.40 5.63 -2.24
CA SER A 145 0.64 6.06 -0.87
C SER A 145 0.93 4.94 0.12
N LEU A 146 0.59 3.70 -0.21
CA LEU A 146 0.88 2.53 0.61
C LEU A 146 2.37 2.13 0.49
N LEU A 147 2.90 2.14 -0.73
CA LEU A 147 4.25 1.61 -0.96
C LEU A 147 5.31 2.65 -0.66
N SER A 148 6.33 2.26 0.12
CA SER A 148 7.51 3.08 0.35
C SER A 148 8.44 3.14 -0.88
N PRO A 149 9.23 4.21 -1.06
CA PRO A 149 10.26 4.26 -2.08
C PRO A 149 11.40 3.29 -1.81
N MET A 150 11.87 2.63 -2.87
CA MET A 150 13.07 1.80 -2.89
C MET A 150 14.30 2.65 -2.57
N ARG A 151 15.07 2.24 -1.55
CA ARG A 151 16.28 2.94 -1.14
C ARG A 151 17.52 2.35 -1.83
N PRO A 152 18.48 3.19 -2.26
CA PRO A 152 19.80 2.70 -2.67
C PRO A 152 20.45 1.89 -1.55
N ARG A 153 21.17 0.83 -1.92
CA ARG A 153 21.95 0.04 -0.97
C ARG A 153 23.37 0.57 -0.94
N GLU A 154 23.84 0.93 0.25
CA GLU A 154 25.20 1.37 0.48
C GLU A 154 26.12 0.18 0.70
N PHE A 155 27.32 0.24 0.13
CA PHE A 155 28.34 -0.80 0.27
C PHE A 155 29.67 -0.15 0.67
N SER A 156 30.41 -0.80 1.56
CA SER A 156 31.76 -0.37 1.91
C SER A 156 32.73 -0.66 0.75
N ILE A 157 33.67 0.25 0.52
CA ILE A 157 34.77 0.03 -0.42
C ILE A 157 35.78 -0.89 0.24
N ALA A 158 35.83 -2.16 -0.20
CA ALA A 158 36.90 -3.07 0.20
C ALA A 158 38.20 -2.66 -0.50
N ARG A 159 39.25 -2.43 0.29
CA ARG A 159 40.63 -2.21 -0.19
C ARG A 159 41.47 -3.43 0.13
#